data_AF-A0A0F9H9E1-F1
#
_entry.id   AF-A0A0F9H9E1-F1
#
_cell.length_a   1.000
_cell.length_b   1.000
_cell.length_c   1.000
_cell.angle_alpha   90.00
_cell.angle_beta   90.00
_cell.angle_gamma   90.00
#
_symmetry.space_group_name_H-M   'P 1'
#
loop_
_entity.id
_entity.type
_entity.pdbx_description
1 polymer ?
#
loop_
_entity_poly.entity_id
_entity_poly.type
_entity_poly.pdbx_seq_one_letter_code
_entity_poly.pdbx_strand_id
1 'polypeptide(L)' 'MFITGPNVVKAVTSEEIGDEELGGAVTHSTKSGVAQFSCDSDEQCIDEIKRLVS' A
#
# COMPACT_ATOMS: atom_id res chain seq x y z
N MET A 1 -2.92 0.70 -2.26
CA MET A 1 -3.57 1.70 -3.13
C MET A 1 -2.98 1.62 -4.53
N PHE A 2 -3.75 1.92 -5.56
CA PHE A 2 -3.22 2.08 -6.92
C PHE A 2 -4.18 2.95 -7.74
N ILE A 3 -3.65 3.62 -8.76
CA ILE A 3 -4.47 4.40 -9.71
C ILE A 3 -5.19 3.45 -10.68
N THR A 4 -4.49 2.41 -11.13
CA THR A 4 -4.98 1.43 -12.09
C THR A 4 -4.77 0.03 -11.51
N GLY A 5 -5.82 -0.79 -11.52
CA GLY A 5 -5.78 -2.12 -10.90
C GLY A 5 -5.07 -3.20 -11.73
N PRO A 6 -4.74 -4.35 -11.11
CA PRO A 6 -3.90 -5.37 -11.74
C PRO A 6 -4.47 -5.95 -13.04
N ASN A 7 -5.79 -6.09 -13.13
CA ASN A 7 -6.46 -6.56 -14.36
C ASN A 7 -6.15 -5.68 -15.58
N VAL A 8 -6.09 -4.36 -15.38
CA VAL A 8 -5.78 -3.41 -16.47
C VAL A 8 -4.28 -3.42 -16.76
N VAL A 9 -3.43 -3.53 -15.73
CA VAL A 9 -1.98 -3.70 -15.92
C VAL A 9 -1.71 -4.92 -16.78
N LYS A 10 -2.30 -6.07 -16.45
CA LYS A 10 -2.22 -7.31 -17.24
C LYS A 10 -2.70 -7.12 -18.68
N ALA A 11 -3.87 -6.52 -18.88
CA ALA A 11 -4.44 -6.35 -20.21
C ALA A 11 -3.58 -5.49 -21.15
N VAL A 12 -2.82 -4.52 -20.61
CA VAL A 12 -2.04 -3.55 -21.41
C VAL A 12 -0.56 -3.92 -21.50
N THR A 13 0.00 -4.52 -20.45
CA THR A 13 1.44 -4.79 -20.33
C THR A 13 1.78 -6.29 -20.39
N SER A 14 0.77 -7.16 -20.30
CA SER A 14 0.94 -8.62 -20.10
C SER A 14 1.68 -9.01 -18.81
N GLU A 15 1.81 -8.09 -17.85
CA GLU A 15 2.39 -8.36 -16.53
C GLU A 15 1.32 -8.94 -15.59
N GLU A 16 1.62 -10.08 -14.96
CA GLU A 16 0.79 -10.68 -13.91
C GLU A 16 1.26 -10.20 -12.55
N ILE A 17 0.47 -9.32 -11.92
CA ILE A 17 0.77 -8.79 -10.59
C ILE A 17 -0.48 -8.88 -9.71
N GLY A 18 -0.30 -9.14 -8.41
CA GLY A 18 -1.39 -9.17 -7.44
C GLY A 18 -1.68 -7.80 -6.80
N ASP A 19 -2.81 -7.67 -6.11
CA ASP A 19 -3.16 -6.41 -5.42
C ASP A 19 -2.13 -6.02 -4.33
N GLU A 20 -1.67 -7.00 -3.54
CA GLU A 20 -0.69 -6.76 -2.47
C GLU A 20 0.67 -6.34 -3.03
N GLU A 21 1.10 -6.95 -4.14
CA GLU A 21 2.37 -6.59 -4.76
C GLU A 21 2.27 -5.22 -5.47
N LEU A 22 1.14 -4.94 -6.13
CA LEU A 22 0.92 -3.69 -6.86
C LEU A 22 0.76 -2.48 -5.92
N GLY A 23 0.08 -2.66 -4.79
CA GLY A 23 -0.32 -1.54 -3.92
C GLY A 23 -0.53 -1.91 -2.47
N GLY A 24 0.07 -2.98 -1.97
CA GLY A 24 0.02 -3.35 -0.55
C GLY A 24 0.72 -2.36 0.37
N ALA A 25 0.57 -2.57 1.67
CA ALA A 25 1.18 -1.73 2.69
C ALA A 25 2.71 -1.75 2.60
N VAL A 26 3.30 -2.92 2.34
CA VAL A 26 4.75 -3.10 2.18
C VAL A 26 5.26 -2.37 0.94
N THR A 27 4.57 -2.50 -0.20
CA THR A 27 4.95 -1.83 -1.46
C THR A 27 5.01 -0.31 -1.28
N HIS A 28 4.03 0.26 -0.59
CA HIS A 28 3.99 1.71 -0.38
C HIS A 28 4.95 2.24 0.68
N SER A 29 5.29 1.44 1.68
CA SER A 29 6.22 1.83 2.75
C SER A 29 7.69 1.64 2.38
N THR A 30 8.00 0.71 1.47
CA THR A 30 9.41 0.35 1.15
C THR A 30 9.86 0.74 -0.25
N LYS A 31 8.96 0.72 -1.24
CA LYS A 31 9.33 0.93 -2.66
C LYS A 31 8.83 2.27 -3.18
N SER A 32 7.54 2.59 -3.02
CA SER A 32 6.98 3.81 -3.61
C SER A 32 7.09 5.04 -2.71
N GLY A 33 7.29 4.86 -1.40
CA GLY A 33 7.35 5.95 -0.41
C GLY A 33 6.03 6.70 -0.20
N VAL A 34 4.91 6.11 -0.63
CA VAL A 34 3.58 6.73 -0.52
C VAL A 34 3.00 6.59 0.88
N ALA A 35 3.32 5.51 1.59
CA ALA A 35 2.90 5.28 2.97
C ALA A 35 4.09 5.50 3.91
N GLN A 36 3.93 6.35 4.92
CA GLN A 36 4.98 6.62 5.91
C GLN A 36 5.02 5.56 7.02
N PHE A 37 3.89 4.90 7.29
CA PHE A 37 3.77 3.84 8.29
C PHE A 37 3.00 2.64 7.71
N SER A 38 3.38 1.44 8.12
CA SER A 38 2.59 0.21 7.97
C SER A 38 2.42 -0.40 9.35
N CYS A 39 1.17 -0.66 9.76
CA CYS A 39 0.84 -1.20 11.07
C CYS A 39 0.18 -2.58 10.92
N ASP A 40 0.31 -3.43 11.93
CA ASP A 40 -0.19 -4.81 11.90
C ASP A 40 -1.70 -4.90 12.19
N SER A 41 -2.29 -3.82 12.70
CA SER A 41 -3.71 -3.72 12.99
C SER A 41 -4.22 -2.28 12.94
N ASP A 42 -5.53 -2.14 12.81
CA ASP A 42 -6.21 -0.84 12.82
C ASP A 42 -6.03 -0.11 14.17
N GLU A 43 -6.05 -0.84 15.29
CA GLU A 43 -5.85 -0.28 16.63
C GLU A 43 -4.46 0.36 16.75
N GLN A 44 -3.41 -0.37 16.34
CA GLN A 44 -2.04 0.14 16.32
C GLN A 44 -1.90 1.35 15.40
N CYS A 45 -2.52 1.33 14.22
CA CYS A 45 -2.50 2.44 13.27
C CYS A 45 -3.08 3.72 13.88
N ILE A 46 -4.23 3.60 14.56
CA ILE A 46 -4.87 4.74 15.23
C ILE A 46 -3.99 5.28 16.36
N ASP A 47 -3.35 4.42 17.14
CA ASP A 47 -2.48 4.86 18.23
C ASP A 47 -1.20 5.56 17.73
N GLU A 48 -0.63 5.10 16.63
CA GLU A 48 0.48 5.81 15.96
C GLU A 48 0.05 7.19 15.44
N ILE A 49 -1.16 7.30 14.89
CA ILE A 49 -1.72 8.60 14.47
C ILE A 49 -1.86 9.54 15.68
N LYS A 50 -2.41 9.05 16.81
CA LYS A 50 -2.53 9.86 18.05
C LYS A 50 -1.17 10.34 18.53
N ARG A 51 -0.15 9.47 18.49
CA ARG A 51 1.23 9.80 18.89
C ARG A 51 1.88 10.81 17.95
N LEU A 52 1.54 10.81 16.66
CA LEU A 52 2.09 11.76 15.69
C LEU A 52 1.56 13.18 15.88
N VAL A 53 0.30 13.34 16.30
CA VAL A 53 -0.36 14.64 16.42
C VAL A 53 -0.25 15.28 17.82
N SER A 54 0.37 14.58 18.79
CA SER A 54 0.62 15.09 20.14
C SER A 54 1.87 15.96 20.22
#